data_AF-A0A2S9JC71-F1
#
_entry.id   AF-A0A2S9JC71-F1
#
_cell.length_a   1.000
_cell.length_b   1.000
_cell.length_c   1.000
_cell.angle_alpha   90.00
_cell.angle_beta   90.00
_cell.angle_gamma   90.00
#
_symmetry.space_group_name_H-M   'P 1'
#
loop_
_entity.id
_entity.type
_entity.pdbx_description
1 polymer ?
#
loop_
_entity_poly.entity_id
_entity_poly.type
_entity_poly.pdbx_seq_one_letter_code
_entity_poly.pdbx_strand_id
1 'polypeptide(L)'
;MSVSSVPLPPVAAPDPAKSASETAVGCLLVAGSAIAWSTGGALTRFLDTTDNWTVVFWRSVFAGLFLLCFMLVRDGPRGTLRLFRSMGLAGVGVGICFAIASSCFIVALSYTTVANVLLLQAAVPLLAALISWVLFRERVSLATWGAIAVVIAGVAIMVSNSLDGAVSPIGDLLALLIAISFASATVITRRKAHLRMTPAVFLGVVMAACAASMMSGSFSASARDFGFLFALGAVNLGLGLALFVSGARLIPSALAALIGTLEPVLGPVWVWLLHNEVPTQRTIIGGGIILCALLFHLGWEYRRQRAASTRKPVV
;
A
#
# COMPACT_ATOMS: atom_id res chain seq x y z
N MET A 1 11.06 4.75 57.46
CA MET A 1 10.37 5.65 56.52
C MET A 1 9.37 4.83 55.72
N SER A 2 8.09 5.22 55.68
CA SER A 2 7.08 4.53 54.86
C SER A 2 6.93 5.25 53.53
N VAL A 3 7.02 4.52 52.42
CA VAL A 3 6.86 5.09 51.07
C VAL A 3 5.38 5.05 50.72
N SER A 4 4.75 6.24 50.63
CA SER A 4 3.36 6.36 50.20
C SER A 4 3.20 5.90 48.76
N SER A 5 2.43 4.83 48.54
CA SER A 5 2.10 4.32 47.22
C SER A 5 1.03 5.20 46.57
N VAL A 6 1.46 6.21 45.81
CA VAL A 6 0.56 7.02 44.97
C VAL A 6 -0.21 6.09 44.04
N PRO A 7 -1.56 6.06 44.07
CA PRO A 7 -2.34 5.26 43.14
C PRO A 7 -2.08 5.72 41.71
N LEU A 8 -1.70 4.78 40.84
CA LEU A 8 -1.65 5.06 39.40
C LEU A 8 -3.07 5.44 38.93
N PRO A 9 -3.23 6.49 38.10
CA PRO A 9 -4.54 6.82 37.55
C PRO A 9 -5.07 5.61 36.76
N PRO A 10 -6.38 5.31 36.83
CA PRO A 10 -6.95 4.15 36.15
C PRO A 10 -6.65 4.23 34.65
N VAL A 11 -6.09 3.16 34.10
CA VAL A 11 -5.84 3.05 32.66
C VAL A 11 -7.19 3.13 31.95
N ALA A 12 -7.43 4.26 31.29
CA ALA A 12 -8.69 4.52 30.62
C ALA A 12 -9.05 3.36 29.68
N ALA A 13 -10.24 2.80 29.86
CA ALA A 13 -10.67 1.62 29.13
C ALA A 13 -10.64 1.90 27.61
N PRO A 14 -10.19 0.95 26.76
CA PRO A 14 -10.15 1.16 25.31
C PRO A 14 -11.56 1.45 24.76
N ASP A 15 -11.69 2.68 24.25
CA ASP A 15 -12.93 3.39 23.92
C ASP A 15 -13.96 2.49 23.18
N PRO A 16 -15.14 2.25 23.75
CA PRO A 16 -16.06 1.20 23.28
C PRO A 16 -16.84 1.62 22.02
N ALA A 17 -16.20 1.40 20.87
CA ALA A 17 -16.71 1.63 19.52
C ALA A 17 -16.93 3.12 19.17
N LYS A 18 -16.03 3.63 18.32
CA LYS A 18 -16.16 4.92 17.62
C LYS A 18 -17.55 5.08 17.01
N SER A 19 -17.99 6.33 16.94
CA SER A 19 -19.28 6.71 16.40
C SER A 19 -19.51 6.12 14.99
N ALA A 20 -20.77 5.81 14.67
CA ALA A 20 -21.16 5.39 13.33
C ALA A 20 -20.74 6.43 12.26
N SER A 21 -20.72 7.72 12.64
CA SER A 21 -20.22 8.81 11.79
C SER A 21 -18.71 8.70 11.54
N GLU A 22 -17.89 8.51 12.58
CA GLU A 22 -16.44 8.31 12.43
C GLU A 22 -16.10 7.07 11.61
N THR A 23 -16.87 5.99 11.79
CA THR A 23 -16.75 4.76 11.01
C THR A 23 -17.06 5.02 9.54
N ALA A 24 -18.14 5.75 9.22
CA ALA A 24 -18.48 6.14 7.85
C ALA A 24 -17.42 7.06 7.22
N VAL A 25 -16.94 8.08 7.94
CA VAL A 25 -15.83 8.95 7.49
C VAL A 25 -14.57 8.13 7.24
N GLY A 26 -14.24 7.18 8.11
CA GLY A 26 -13.11 6.27 7.91
C GLY A 26 -13.23 5.41 6.66
N CYS A 27 -14.42 4.85 6.40
CA CYS A 27 -14.71 4.11 5.17
C CYS A 27 -14.57 4.98 3.92
N LEU A 28 -15.13 6.20 3.94
CA LEU A 28 -15.06 7.14 2.81
C LEU A 28 -13.62 7.58 2.52
N LEU A 29 -12.83 7.87 3.56
CA LEU A 29 -11.41 8.22 3.40
C LEU A 29 -10.58 7.06 2.82
N VAL A 30 -10.80 5.82 3.28
CA VAL A 30 -10.06 4.67 2.71
C VAL A 30 -10.54 4.33 1.29
N ALA A 31 -11.84 4.47 0.99
CA ALA A 31 -12.34 4.32 -0.37
C ALA A 31 -11.76 5.38 -1.31
N GLY A 32 -11.69 6.64 -0.85
CA GLY A 32 -11.02 7.72 -1.56
C GLY A 32 -9.54 7.44 -1.83
N SER A 33 -8.82 6.83 -0.88
CA SER A 33 -7.42 6.40 -1.12
C SER A 33 -7.29 5.28 -2.15
N ALA A 34 -8.17 4.27 -2.11
CA ALA A 34 -8.14 3.16 -3.06
C ALA A 34 -8.50 3.64 -4.50
N ILE A 35 -9.45 4.57 -4.62
CA ILE A 35 -9.76 5.24 -5.90
C ILE A 35 -8.54 6.05 -6.37
N ALA A 36 -7.95 6.89 -5.50
CA ALA A 36 -6.79 7.71 -5.85
C ALA A 36 -5.56 6.87 -6.27
N TRP A 37 -5.33 5.72 -5.64
CA TRP A 37 -4.26 4.79 -6.03
C TRP A 37 -4.56 4.05 -7.33
N SER A 38 -5.81 3.60 -7.54
CA SER A 38 -6.22 2.82 -8.73
C SER A 38 -5.98 3.52 -10.06
N THR A 39 -6.04 4.85 -10.11
CA THR A 39 -5.81 5.63 -11.34
C THR A 39 -4.34 5.66 -11.77
N GLY A 40 -3.39 5.27 -10.91
CA GLY A 40 -1.95 5.43 -11.16
C GLY A 40 -1.44 4.71 -12.41
N GLY A 41 -1.93 3.50 -12.67
CA GLY A 41 -1.59 2.77 -13.90
C GLY A 41 -2.18 3.39 -15.16
N ALA A 42 -3.37 3.99 -15.09
CA ALA A 42 -3.94 4.73 -16.22
C ALA A 42 -3.20 6.04 -16.47
N LEU A 43 -2.87 6.79 -15.41
CA LEU A 43 -2.12 8.04 -15.49
C LEU A 43 -0.71 7.86 -16.05
N THR A 44 -0.03 6.73 -15.79
CA THR A 44 1.29 6.43 -16.38
C THR A 44 1.23 6.13 -17.87
N ARG A 45 0.09 5.72 -18.43
CA ARG A 45 -0.07 5.45 -19.87
C ARG A 45 -0.47 6.68 -20.71
N PHE A 46 -0.74 7.81 -20.06
CA PHE A 46 -0.86 9.12 -20.71
C PHE A 46 0.45 9.92 -20.80
N LEU A 47 1.55 9.40 -20.25
CA LEU A 47 2.88 10.04 -20.33
C LEU A 47 3.51 9.76 -21.70
N ASP A 48 4.01 10.82 -22.34
CA ASP A 48 4.78 10.73 -23.59
C ASP A 48 6.30 10.54 -23.29
N THR A 49 6.70 10.70 -22.03
CA THR A 49 8.09 10.56 -21.55
C THR A 49 8.56 9.11 -21.54
N THR A 50 9.65 8.81 -22.26
CA THR A 50 10.18 7.44 -22.43
C THR A 50 11.19 6.99 -21.37
N ASP A 51 11.82 7.90 -20.61
CA ASP A 51 12.71 7.54 -19.51
C ASP A 51 11.91 7.34 -18.20
N ASN A 52 11.75 6.07 -17.83
CA ASN A 52 11.09 5.65 -16.59
C ASN A 52 11.72 6.29 -15.33
N TRP A 53 13.02 6.61 -15.33
CA TRP A 53 13.66 7.24 -14.18
C TRP A 53 13.30 8.72 -14.07
N THR A 54 13.10 9.43 -15.18
CA THR A 54 12.50 10.78 -15.19
C THR A 54 11.10 10.76 -14.57
N VAL A 55 10.31 9.74 -14.90
CA VAL A 55 8.96 9.54 -14.33
C VAL A 55 9.01 9.24 -12.83
N VAL A 56 9.88 8.31 -12.39
CA VAL A 56 10.11 8.02 -10.96
C VAL A 56 10.56 9.26 -10.21
N PHE A 57 11.52 10.02 -10.76
CA PHE A 57 12.06 11.24 -10.16
C PHE A 57 10.97 12.28 -9.92
N TRP A 58 10.28 12.75 -10.96
CA TRP A 58 9.31 13.82 -10.84
C TRP A 58 8.08 13.41 -10.01
N ARG A 59 7.55 12.19 -10.18
CA ARG A 59 6.51 11.63 -9.31
C ARG A 59 6.94 11.68 -7.85
N SER A 60 8.18 11.27 -7.55
CA SER A 60 8.69 11.19 -6.18
C SER A 60 8.95 12.57 -5.57
N VAL A 61 9.41 13.54 -6.36
CA VAL A 61 9.54 14.95 -5.95
C VAL A 61 8.16 15.53 -5.59
N PHE A 62 7.15 15.40 -6.47
CA PHE A 62 5.81 15.92 -6.18
C PHE A 62 5.13 15.20 -5.01
N ALA A 63 5.31 13.88 -4.87
CA ALA A 63 4.85 13.14 -3.70
C ALA A 63 5.55 13.59 -2.40
N GLY A 64 6.87 13.79 -2.44
CA GLY A 64 7.66 14.28 -1.31
C GLY A 64 7.22 15.66 -0.84
N LEU A 65 7.07 16.61 -1.78
CA LEU A 65 6.57 17.96 -1.50
C LEU A 65 5.15 17.94 -0.91
N PHE A 66 4.25 17.14 -1.47
CA PHE A 66 2.89 16.99 -0.94
C PHE A 66 2.89 16.41 0.48
N LEU A 67 3.62 15.32 0.72
CA LEU A 67 3.67 14.67 2.03
C LEU A 67 4.34 15.55 3.10
N LEU A 68 5.37 16.31 2.73
CA LEU A 68 5.98 17.31 3.61
C LEU A 68 4.99 18.42 3.96
N CYS A 69 4.30 18.99 2.96
CA CYS A 69 3.27 20.01 3.17
C CYS A 69 2.14 19.49 4.08
N PHE A 70 1.63 18.29 3.81
CA PHE A 70 0.61 17.63 4.64
C PHE A 70 1.05 17.42 6.09
N MET A 71 2.31 17.01 6.33
CA MET A 71 2.86 16.90 7.68
C MET A 71 3.03 18.26 8.36
N LEU A 72 3.51 19.28 7.63
CA LEU A 72 3.67 20.64 8.16
C LEU A 72 2.33 21.28 8.52
N VAL A 73 1.29 21.07 7.73
CA VAL A 73 -0.08 21.58 8.00
C VAL A 73 -0.74 20.80 9.14
N ARG A 74 -0.61 19.46 9.18
CA ARG A 74 -1.29 18.61 10.18
C ARG A 74 -0.62 18.62 11.56
N ASP A 75 0.71 18.49 11.58
CA ASP A 75 1.50 18.27 12.80
C ASP A 75 2.39 19.48 13.17
N GLY A 76 2.43 20.51 12.32
CA GLY A 76 3.32 21.68 12.47
C GLY A 76 4.80 21.37 12.22
N PRO A 77 5.68 22.37 12.12
CA PRO A 77 7.12 22.14 11.97
C PRO A 77 7.73 21.32 13.13
N ARG A 78 7.33 21.62 14.37
CA ARG A 78 7.82 20.93 15.58
C ARG A 78 7.31 19.48 15.67
N GLY A 79 6.06 19.20 15.28
CA GLY A 79 5.53 17.84 15.23
C GLY A 79 6.11 17.03 14.06
N THR A 80 6.27 17.64 12.88
CA THR A 80 6.97 17.05 11.73
C THR A 80 8.39 16.60 12.10
N LEU A 81 9.19 17.45 12.75
CA LEU A 81 10.53 17.09 13.22
C LEU A 81 10.51 15.99 14.29
N ARG A 82 9.49 15.97 15.17
CA ARG A 82 9.29 14.87 16.14
C ARG A 82 8.94 13.56 15.44
N LEU A 83 8.12 13.58 14.39
CA LEU A 83 7.75 12.40 13.60
C LEU A 83 8.98 11.74 12.97
N PHE A 84 9.86 12.52 12.33
CA PHE A 84 11.13 12.01 11.79
C PHE A 84 12.04 11.45 12.89
N ARG A 85 12.19 12.15 14.03
CA ARG A 85 12.96 11.62 15.18
C ARG A 85 12.37 10.33 15.77
N SER A 86 11.05 10.17 15.77
CA SER A 86 10.36 8.96 16.27
C SER A 86 10.39 7.76 15.32
N MET A 87 10.91 7.94 14.10
CA MET A 87 10.95 6.88 13.08
C MET A 87 11.93 5.75 13.43
N GLY A 88 13.14 6.11 13.88
CA GLY A 88 14.26 5.18 14.08
C GLY A 88 14.61 4.34 12.84
N LEU A 89 15.48 3.34 13.03
CA LEU A 89 15.91 2.42 11.96
C LEU A 89 14.75 1.63 11.33
N ALA A 90 13.68 1.35 12.10
CA ALA A 90 12.55 0.56 11.63
C ALA A 90 11.77 1.29 10.51
N GLY A 91 11.52 2.60 10.64
CA GLY A 91 10.89 3.36 9.57
C GLY A 91 11.83 3.69 8.41
N VAL A 92 13.16 3.66 8.60
CA VAL A 92 14.12 3.66 7.48
C VAL A 92 13.95 2.39 6.65
N GLY A 93 13.83 1.22 7.29
CA GLY A 93 13.50 -0.04 6.60
C GLY A 93 12.18 0.00 5.83
N VAL A 94 11.13 0.61 6.40
CA VAL A 94 9.86 0.88 5.68
C VAL A 94 10.09 1.82 4.49
N GLY A 95 10.88 2.88 4.65
CA GLY A 95 11.24 3.80 3.58
C GLY A 95 11.97 3.10 2.42
N ILE A 96 12.93 2.22 2.71
CA ILE A 96 13.65 1.44 1.70
C ILE A 96 12.67 0.54 0.93
N CYS A 97 11.77 -0.14 1.63
CA CYS A 97 10.72 -0.94 1.00
C CYS A 97 9.82 -0.10 0.08
N PHE A 98 9.43 1.11 0.51
CA PHE A 98 8.63 2.04 -0.31
C PHE A 98 9.40 2.61 -1.51
N ALA A 99 10.71 2.85 -1.37
CA ALA A 99 11.56 3.30 -2.47
C ALA A 99 11.66 2.23 -3.56
N ILE A 100 11.99 0.99 -3.17
CA ILE A 100 12.04 -0.17 -4.07
C ILE A 100 10.67 -0.37 -4.73
N ALA A 101 9.59 -0.43 -3.95
CA ALA A 101 8.24 -0.62 -4.47
C ALA A 101 7.82 0.47 -5.48
N SER A 102 8.06 1.75 -5.19
CA SER A 102 7.65 2.85 -6.09
C SER A 102 8.49 2.91 -7.36
N SER A 103 9.79 2.62 -7.30
CA SER A 103 10.65 2.56 -8.49
C SER A 103 10.32 1.34 -9.35
N CYS A 104 10.21 0.16 -8.75
CA CYS A 104 9.81 -1.06 -9.45
C CYS A 104 8.41 -0.96 -10.07
N PHE A 105 7.48 -0.23 -9.45
CA PHE A 105 6.13 -0.02 -10.00
C PHE A 105 6.15 0.69 -11.35
N ILE A 106 6.84 1.83 -11.47
CA ILE A 106 6.92 2.55 -12.76
C ILE A 106 7.61 1.68 -13.82
N VAL A 107 8.73 1.05 -13.48
CA VAL A 107 9.48 0.19 -14.42
C VAL A 107 8.66 -1.05 -14.84
N ALA A 108 7.92 -1.67 -13.93
CA ALA A 108 7.09 -2.85 -14.25
C ALA A 108 6.00 -2.53 -15.28
N LEU A 109 5.40 -1.34 -15.22
CA LEU A 109 4.31 -0.94 -16.12
C LEU A 109 4.73 -0.74 -17.59
N SER A 110 6.04 -0.72 -17.88
CA SER A 110 6.60 -0.79 -19.23
C SER A 110 6.82 -2.24 -19.73
N TYR A 111 6.81 -3.23 -18.83
CA TYR A 111 7.11 -4.64 -19.12
C TYR A 111 5.89 -5.57 -18.98
N THR A 112 4.82 -5.13 -18.32
CA THR A 112 3.60 -5.92 -18.09
C THR A 112 2.36 -5.00 -17.96
N THR A 113 1.18 -5.61 -17.91
CA THR A 113 -0.11 -4.90 -17.81
C THR A 113 -0.33 -4.32 -16.42
N VAL A 114 -1.09 -3.22 -16.35
CA VAL A 114 -1.46 -2.60 -15.06
C VAL A 114 -2.21 -3.59 -14.18
N ALA A 115 -3.09 -4.38 -14.79
CA ALA A 115 -3.85 -5.41 -14.09
C ALA A 115 -2.93 -6.44 -13.45
N ASN A 116 -1.90 -6.92 -14.15
CA ASN A 116 -0.98 -7.91 -13.62
C ASN A 116 -0.21 -7.38 -12.39
N VAL A 117 0.28 -6.14 -12.44
CA VAL A 117 1.00 -5.51 -11.31
C VAL A 117 0.10 -5.29 -10.10
N LEU A 118 -1.16 -4.89 -10.28
CA LEU A 118 -2.08 -4.66 -9.16
C LEU A 118 -2.66 -5.96 -8.57
N LEU A 119 -2.95 -6.96 -9.42
CA LEU A 119 -3.48 -8.25 -8.97
C LEU A 119 -2.42 -9.08 -8.22
N LEU A 120 -1.13 -9.00 -8.60
CA LEU A 120 -0.04 -9.55 -7.79
C LEU A 120 0.13 -8.80 -6.45
N GLN A 121 -0.08 -7.48 -6.42
CA GLN A 121 -0.07 -6.72 -5.16
C GLN A 121 -1.26 -7.03 -4.24
N ALA A 122 -2.39 -7.53 -4.75
CA ALA A 122 -3.48 -8.01 -3.90
C ALA A 122 -3.04 -9.19 -2.98
N ALA A 123 -1.95 -9.89 -3.31
CA ALA A 123 -1.35 -10.91 -2.43
C ALA A 123 -0.65 -10.34 -1.18
N VAL A 124 -0.33 -9.04 -1.13
CA VAL A 124 0.46 -8.39 -0.05
C VAL A 124 0.00 -8.76 1.38
N PRO A 125 -1.29 -8.77 1.75
CA PRO A 125 -1.71 -9.09 3.12
C PRO A 125 -1.40 -10.53 3.55
N LEU A 126 -1.36 -11.47 2.60
CA LEU A 126 -1.09 -12.89 2.83
C LEU A 126 0.41 -13.19 2.73
N LEU A 127 1.13 -12.52 1.82
CA LEU A 127 2.60 -12.49 1.83
C LEU A 127 3.15 -11.91 3.14
N ALA A 128 2.51 -10.87 3.69
CA ALA A 128 2.88 -10.31 4.99
C ALA A 128 2.64 -11.31 6.14
N ALA A 129 1.57 -12.12 6.07
CA ALA A 129 1.35 -13.20 7.04
C ALA A 129 2.42 -14.30 6.93
N LEU A 130 2.80 -14.67 5.71
CA LEU A 130 3.86 -15.64 5.45
C LEU A 130 5.23 -15.16 5.97
N ILE A 131 5.60 -13.90 5.69
CA ILE A 131 6.86 -13.30 6.20
C ILE A 131 6.88 -13.26 7.74
N SER A 132 5.75 -12.91 8.38
CA SER A 132 5.65 -12.91 9.85
C SER A 132 5.66 -14.33 10.46
N TRP A 133 5.29 -15.36 9.70
CA TRP A 133 5.47 -16.75 10.09
C TRP A 133 6.92 -17.22 9.92
N VAL A 134 7.59 -16.89 8.82
CA VAL A 134 8.98 -17.34 8.58
C VAL A 134 9.93 -16.83 9.66
N LEU A 135 9.81 -15.55 10.07
CA LEU A 135 10.94 -14.87 10.69
C LEU A 135 11.28 -15.22 12.16
N PHE A 136 10.59 -14.96 13.27
CA PHE A 136 9.26 -14.46 13.70
C PHE A 136 8.25 -15.53 14.16
N ARG A 137 8.00 -16.62 13.42
CA ARG A 137 7.28 -17.83 13.89
C ARG A 137 5.92 -17.60 14.58
N GLU A 138 5.19 -16.57 14.15
CA GLU A 138 3.86 -16.26 14.68
C GLU A 138 2.82 -17.34 14.28
N ARG A 139 1.85 -17.64 15.16
CA ARG A 139 0.85 -18.72 14.92
C ARG A 139 -0.18 -18.33 13.86
N VAL A 140 0.08 -18.69 12.62
CA VAL A 140 -0.84 -18.54 11.47
C VAL A 140 -1.98 -19.56 11.54
N SER A 141 -3.21 -19.14 11.22
CA SER A 141 -4.39 -20.02 11.25
C SER A 141 -4.46 -20.94 10.02
N LEU A 142 -5.11 -22.10 10.14
CA LEU A 142 -5.34 -23.00 9.00
C LEU A 142 -6.11 -22.32 7.86
N ALA A 143 -7.06 -21.43 8.17
CA ALA A 143 -7.78 -20.64 7.17
C ALA A 143 -6.87 -19.63 6.45
N THR A 144 -5.89 -19.06 7.14
CA THR A 144 -4.86 -18.20 6.53
C THR A 144 -3.92 -19.02 5.65
N TRP A 145 -3.52 -20.24 6.07
CA TRP A 145 -2.72 -21.16 5.26
C TRP A 145 -3.42 -21.57 3.97
N GLY A 146 -4.72 -21.89 4.03
CA GLY A 146 -5.54 -22.15 2.84
C GLY A 146 -5.58 -20.94 1.90
N ALA A 147 -5.79 -19.73 2.44
CA ALA A 147 -5.76 -18.51 1.64
C ALA A 147 -4.37 -18.23 1.00
N ILE A 148 -3.27 -18.47 1.73
CA ILE A 148 -1.90 -18.39 1.20
C ILE A 148 -1.72 -19.38 0.03
N ALA A 149 -2.13 -20.64 0.19
CA ALA A 149 -1.99 -21.66 -0.86
C ALA A 149 -2.79 -21.30 -2.13
N VAL A 150 -4.04 -20.85 -1.98
CA VAL A 150 -4.87 -20.41 -3.12
C VAL A 150 -4.29 -19.18 -3.81
N VAL A 151 -3.72 -18.22 -3.05
CA VAL A 151 -3.05 -17.06 -3.63
C VAL A 151 -1.74 -17.43 -4.35
N ILE A 152 -0.94 -18.37 -3.82
CA ILE A 152 0.24 -18.89 -4.52
C ILE A 152 -0.16 -19.56 -5.85
N ALA A 153 -1.26 -20.32 -5.87
CA ALA A 153 -1.78 -20.90 -7.12
C ALA A 153 -2.25 -19.82 -8.12
N GLY A 154 -2.95 -18.78 -7.65
CA GLY A 154 -3.34 -17.64 -8.50
C GLY A 154 -2.13 -16.89 -9.07
N VAL A 155 -1.10 -16.64 -8.26
CA VAL A 155 0.18 -16.04 -8.69
C VAL A 155 0.86 -16.92 -9.74
N ALA A 156 0.95 -18.23 -9.53
CA ALA A 156 1.55 -19.15 -10.50
C ALA A 156 0.81 -19.16 -11.85
N ILE A 157 -0.52 -19.09 -11.83
CA ILE A 157 -1.34 -18.97 -13.05
C ILE A 157 -1.02 -17.66 -13.79
N MET A 158 -0.89 -16.53 -13.08
CA MET A 158 -0.53 -15.25 -13.69
C MET A 158 0.87 -15.27 -14.30
N VAL A 159 1.87 -15.74 -13.54
CA VAL A 159 3.28 -15.78 -13.97
C VAL A 159 3.50 -16.74 -15.15
N SER A 160 2.63 -17.75 -15.32
CA SER A 160 2.69 -18.64 -16.48
C SER A 160 2.53 -17.92 -17.83
N ASN A 161 1.91 -16.72 -17.88
CA ASN A 161 1.85 -15.90 -19.10
C ASN A 161 3.25 -15.56 -19.64
N SER A 162 4.19 -15.30 -18.74
CA SER A 162 5.54 -14.84 -19.11
C SER A 162 6.44 -15.96 -19.58
N LEU A 163 6.08 -17.22 -19.29
CA LEU A 163 6.76 -18.40 -19.83
C LEU A 163 6.43 -18.61 -21.32
N ASP A 164 5.22 -18.21 -21.74
CA ASP A 164 4.75 -18.27 -23.14
C ASP A 164 5.01 -16.96 -23.91
N GLY A 165 5.77 -16.01 -23.33
CA GLY A 165 6.15 -14.75 -23.97
C GLY A 165 5.04 -13.69 -24.11
N ALA A 166 3.83 -13.95 -23.62
CA ALA A 166 2.70 -13.01 -23.68
C ALA A 166 2.85 -11.80 -22.73
N VAL A 167 3.77 -11.91 -21.76
CA VAL A 167 4.17 -10.88 -20.79
C VAL A 167 5.69 -11.00 -20.60
N SER A 168 6.40 -9.93 -20.23
CA SER A 168 7.83 -10.05 -19.92
C SER A 168 8.04 -10.63 -18.51
N PRO A 169 8.89 -11.67 -18.34
CA PRO A 169 9.28 -12.18 -17.02
C PRO A 169 9.87 -11.11 -16.09
N ILE A 170 10.46 -10.05 -16.64
CA ILE A 170 10.97 -8.90 -15.90
C ILE A 170 9.82 -8.16 -15.21
N GLY A 171 8.68 -8.01 -15.88
CA GLY A 171 7.48 -7.36 -15.33
C GLY A 171 6.90 -8.14 -14.15
N ASP A 172 6.84 -9.47 -14.24
CA ASP A 172 6.41 -10.33 -13.14
C ASP A 172 7.38 -10.31 -11.96
N LEU A 173 8.69 -10.39 -12.22
CA LEU A 173 9.72 -10.33 -11.17
C LEU A 173 9.67 -9.00 -10.42
N LEU A 174 9.48 -7.88 -11.13
CA LEU A 174 9.27 -6.56 -10.53
C LEU A 174 7.96 -6.50 -9.75
N ALA A 175 6.85 -7.03 -10.28
CA ALA A 175 5.56 -7.06 -9.58
C ALA A 175 5.60 -7.87 -8.29
N LEU A 176 6.29 -9.01 -8.28
CA LEU A 176 6.54 -9.81 -7.08
C LEU A 176 7.46 -9.07 -6.10
N LEU A 177 8.50 -8.37 -6.57
CA LEU A 177 9.38 -7.56 -5.73
C LEU A 177 8.64 -6.39 -5.06
N ILE A 178 7.70 -5.74 -5.76
CA ILE A 178 6.79 -4.74 -5.17
C ILE A 178 5.94 -5.38 -4.07
N ALA A 179 5.31 -6.52 -4.34
CA ALA A 179 4.45 -7.21 -3.38
C ALA A 179 5.24 -7.69 -2.13
N ILE A 180 6.45 -8.20 -2.30
CA ILE A 180 7.36 -8.58 -1.20
C ILE A 180 7.82 -7.34 -0.40
N SER A 181 8.08 -6.22 -1.07
CA SER A 181 8.47 -4.96 -0.43
C SER A 181 7.33 -4.38 0.41
N PHE A 182 6.11 -4.30 -0.12
CA PHE A 182 4.95 -3.85 0.65
C PHE A 182 4.54 -4.82 1.75
N ALA A 183 4.70 -6.14 1.55
CA ALA A 183 4.52 -7.13 2.60
C ALA A 183 5.52 -6.93 3.75
N SER A 184 6.80 -6.69 3.43
CA SER A 184 7.86 -6.38 4.40
C SER A 184 7.59 -5.08 5.16
N ALA A 185 7.23 -4.01 4.46
CA ALA A 185 6.82 -2.73 5.08
C ALA A 185 5.60 -2.90 6.01
N THR A 186 4.64 -3.73 5.62
CA THR A 186 3.45 -4.08 6.41
C THR A 186 3.84 -4.83 7.69
N VAL A 187 4.73 -5.83 7.61
CA VAL A 187 5.24 -6.56 8.79
C VAL A 187 5.98 -5.62 9.74
N ILE A 188 6.92 -4.81 9.26
CA ILE A 188 7.67 -3.86 10.09
C ILE A 188 6.72 -2.89 10.82
N THR A 189 5.75 -2.33 10.10
CA THR A 189 4.80 -1.35 10.66
C THR A 189 3.86 -1.99 11.68
N ARG A 190 3.33 -3.20 11.41
CA ARG A 190 2.52 -3.98 12.38
C ARG A 190 3.28 -4.27 13.67
N ARG A 191 4.56 -4.64 13.57
CA ARG A 191 5.44 -5.00 14.70
C ARG A 191 5.91 -3.76 15.50
N LYS A 192 5.70 -2.54 14.98
CA LYS A 192 6.11 -1.26 15.60
C LYS A 192 4.98 -0.22 15.45
N ALA A 193 3.85 -0.46 16.10
CA ALA A 193 2.62 0.35 15.97
C ALA A 193 2.73 1.86 16.30
N HIS A 194 3.84 2.33 16.87
CA HIS A 194 4.14 3.76 17.03
C HIS A 194 4.62 4.43 15.72
N LEU A 195 5.11 3.65 14.74
CA LEU A 195 5.57 4.17 13.47
C LEU A 195 4.41 4.77 12.67
N ARG A 196 4.51 6.07 12.40
CA ARG A 196 3.62 6.75 11.46
C ARG A 196 4.14 6.49 10.05
N MET A 197 3.30 5.97 9.16
CA MET A 197 3.70 5.68 7.77
C MET A 197 4.15 6.95 7.02
N THR A 198 3.48 8.10 7.22
CA THR A 198 3.74 9.34 6.47
C THR A 198 5.23 9.75 6.38
N PRO A 199 5.99 9.91 7.48
CA PRO A 199 7.43 10.22 7.39
C PRO A 199 8.26 9.11 6.73
N ALA A 200 7.87 7.84 6.88
CA ALA A 200 8.61 6.71 6.29
C ALA A 200 8.40 6.65 4.76
N VAL A 201 7.19 6.92 4.27
CA VAL A 201 6.92 7.03 2.83
C VAL A 201 7.55 8.30 2.25
N PHE A 202 7.56 9.43 2.98
CA PHE A 202 8.34 10.61 2.59
C PHE A 202 9.82 10.26 2.39
N LEU A 203 10.45 9.57 3.34
CA LEU A 203 11.83 9.11 3.19
C LEU A 203 11.98 8.15 2.00
N GLY A 204 11.02 7.25 1.78
CA GLY A 204 10.98 6.34 0.62
C GLY A 204 10.95 7.07 -0.72
N VAL A 205 10.11 8.09 -0.90
CA VAL A 205 10.07 8.87 -2.14
C VAL A 205 11.31 9.76 -2.30
N VAL A 206 11.88 10.29 -1.22
CA VAL A 206 13.18 10.99 -1.30
C VAL A 206 14.29 10.05 -1.76
N MET A 207 14.37 8.82 -1.23
CA MET A 207 15.35 7.83 -1.68
C MET A 207 15.10 7.37 -3.13
N ALA A 208 13.84 7.21 -3.55
CA ALA A 208 13.48 6.91 -4.93
C ALA A 208 13.87 8.05 -5.89
N ALA A 209 13.66 9.31 -5.50
CA ALA A 209 14.10 10.47 -6.27
C ALA A 209 15.64 10.54 -6.37
N CYS A 210 16.37 10.34 -5.27
CA CYS A 210 17.83 10.31 -5.30
C CYS A 210 18.36 9.19 -6.21
N ALA A 211 17.84 7.96 -6.09
CA ALA A 211 18.22 6.86 -6.97
C ALA A 211 17.90 7.16 -8.44
N ALA A 212 16.70 7.65 -8.74
CA ALA A 212 16.30 8.02 -10.09
C ALA A 212 17.17 9.15 -10.68
N SER A 213 17.60 10.12 -9.87
CA SER A 213 18.51 11.18 -10.33
C SER A 213 19.93 10.70 -10.67
N MET A 214 20.33 9.50 -10.23
CA MET A 214 21.58 8.85 -10.61
C MET A 214 21.45 7.93 -11.84
N MET A 215 20.21 7.65 -12.28
CA MET A 215 19.90 6.66 -13.32
C MET A 215 19.18 7.25 -14.54
N SER A 216 18.56 8.43 -14.42
CA SER A 216 17.89 9.11 -15.52
C SER A 216 18.89 9.74 -16.49
N GLY A 217 18.62 9.60 -17.78
CA GLY A 217 19.39 10.23 -18.85
C GLY A 217 18.97 11.69 -19.13
N SER A 218 17.79 12.10 -18.67
CA SER A 218 17.26 13.46 -18.89
C SER A 218 16.15 13.81 -17.90
N PHE A 219 16.24 14.97 -17.26
CA PHE A 219 15.15 15.49 -16.42
C PHE A 219 14.06 16.24 -17.21
N SER A 220 14.19 16.32 -18.54
CA SER A 220 13.22 16.99 -19.41
C SER A 220 11.94 16.18 -19.55
N ALA A 221 10.81 16.82 -19.33
CA ALA A 221 9.47 16.30 -19.56
C ALA A 221 8.60 17.42 -20.18
N SER A 222 7.57 17.08 -20.96
CA SER A 222 6.71 18.11 -21.55
C SER A 222 5.85 18.80 -20.47
N ALA A 223 5.34 20.01 -20.75
CA ALA A 223 4.40 20.68 -19.85
C ALA A 223 3.12 19.85 -19.59
N ARG A 224 2.74 18.98 -20.55
CA ARG A 224 1.66 17.99 -20.42
C ARG A 224 2.06 16.87 -19.45
N ASP A 225 3.24 16.28 -19.64
CA ASP A 225 3.78 15.26 -18.73
C ASP A 225 3.91 15.79 -17.30
N PHE A 226 4.38 17.02 -17.10
CA PHE A 226 4.46 17.64 -15.77
C PHE A 226 3.12 17.67 -15.04
N GLY A 227 2.00 17.87 -15.75
CA GLY A 227 0.65 17.75 -15.17
C GLY A 227 0.32 16.33 -14.72
N PHE A 228 0.63 15.31 -15.54
CA PHE A 228 0.44 13.90 -15.18
C PHE A 228 1.40 13.43 -14.09
N LEU A 229 2.65 13.90 -14.07
CA LEU A 229 3.65 13.62 -13.04
C LEU A 229 3.27 14.25 -11.70
N PHE A 230 2.70 15.46 -11.71
CA PHE A 230 2.08 16.06 -10.53
C PHE A 230 0.88 15.23 -10.05
N ALA A 231 -0.02 14.80 -10.94
CA ALA A 231 -1.13 13.93 -10.58
C ALA A 231 -0.64 12.58 -10.00
N LEU A 232 0.37 11.96 -10.59
CA LEU A 232 0.99 10.71 -10.13
C LEU A 232 1.72 10.86 -8.78
N GLY A 233 2.32 12.01 -8.52
CA GLY A 233 3.04 12.27 -7.27
C GLY A 233 2.13 12.77 -6.16
N ALA A 234 1.55 13.96 -6.34
CA ALA A 234 0.78 14.65 -5.33
C ALA A 234 -0.62 14.05 -5.11
N VAL A 235 -1.35 13.66 -6.17
CA VAL A 235 -2.74 13.19 -6.05
C VAL A 235 -2.83 11.69 -5.83
N ASN A 236 -2.21 10.89 -6.69
CA ASN A 236 -2.19 9.42 -6.58
C ASN A 236 -1.46 8.98 -5.31
N LEU A 237 -0.14 9.22 -5.21
CA LEU A 237 0.64 8.75 -4.06
C LEU A 237 0.43 9.59 -2.80
N GLY A 238 0.56 10.92 -2.91
CA GLY A 238 0.51 11.86 -1.79
C GLY A 238 -0.86 11.92 -1.09
N LEU A 239 -1.90 12.36 -1.80
CA LEU A 239 -3.26 12.46 -1.28
C LEU A 239 -3.83 11.07 -0.97
N GLY A 240 -3.57 10.05 -1.79
CA GLY A 240 -3.92 8.67 -1.49
C GLY A 240 -3.41 8.22 -0.12
N LEU A 241 -2.13 8.44 0.20
CA LEU A 241 -1.58 8.13 1.52
C LEU A 241 -2.15 9.02 2.63
N ALA A 242 -2.38 10.30 2.37
CA ALA A 242 -2.96 11.23 3.35
C ALA A 242 -4.39 10.81 3.76
N LEU A 243 -5.20 10.42 2.79
CA LEU A 243 -6.54 9.85 2.98
C LEU A 243 -6.46 8.51 3.72
N PHE A 244 -5.63 7.58 3.26
CA PHE A 244 -5.48 6.25 3.87
C PHE A 244 -5.04 6.33 5.34
N VAL A 245 -3.96 7.07 5.62
CA VAL A 245 -3.38 7.19 6.98
C VAL A 245 -4.31 7.95 7.94
N SER A 246 -5.30 8.67 7.43
CA SER A 246 -6.36 9.30 8.22
C SER A 246 -7.54 8.34 8.43
N GLY A 247 -8.08 7.77 7.35
CA GLY A 247 -9.24 6.87 7.40
C GLY A 247 -8.99 5.53 8.09
N ALA A 248 -7.84 4.90 7.83
CA ALA A 248 -7.48 3.60 8.42
C ALA A 248 -7.20 3.66 9.94
N ARG A 249 -7.16 4.86 10.54
CA ARG A 249 -7.17 5.04 12.00
C ARG A 249 -8.57 5.02 12.60
N LEU A 250 -9.60 5.31 11.80
CA LEU A 250 -10.99 5.37 12.24
C LEU A 250 -11.63 3.97 12.21
N ILE A 251 -11.38 3.17 11.17
CA ILE A 251 -11.98 1.82 11.00
C ILE A 251 -11.07 0.65 11.46
N PRO A 252 -11.62 -0.55 11.69
CA PRO A 252 -10.82 -1.76 11.91
C PRO A 252 -9.90 -2.09 10.74
N SER A 253 -8.72 -2.67 11.01
CA SER A 253 -7.71 -2.97 9.98
C SER A 253 -8.20 -3.98 8.92
N ALA A 254 -9.05 -4.94 9.30
CA ALA A 254 -9.69 -5.85 8.34
C ALA A 254 -10.67 -5.11 7.40
N LEU A 255 -11.37 -4.08 7.89
CA LEU A 255 -12.27 -3.27 7.07
C LEU A 255 -11.49 -2.31 6.16
N ALA A 256 -10.39 -1.73 6.64
CA ALA A 256 -9.48 -0.94 5.80
C ALA A 256 -8.87 -1.80 4.67
N ALA A 257 -8.50 -3.05 4.95
CA ALA A 257 -8.02 -3.99 3.93
C ALA A 257 -9.12 -4.37 2.92
N LEU A 258 -10.36 -4.62 3.37
CA LEU A 258 -11.51 -4.88 2.48
C LEU A 258 -11.81 -3.72 1.54
N ILE A 259 -11.79 -2.48 2.03
CA ILE A 259 -12.00 -1.29 1.19
C ILE A 259 -10.79 -1.07 0.27
N GLY A 260 -9.58 -1.41 0.73
CA GLY A 260 -8.37 -1.41 -0.09
C GLY A 260 -8.43 -2.33 -1.32
N THR A 261 -9.22 -3.42 -1.30
CA THR A 261 -9.36 -4.29 -2.50
C THR A 261 -10.11 -3.62 -3.65
N LEU A 262 -10.67 -2.42 -3.48
CA LEU A 262 -11.16 -1.61 -4.59
C LEU A 262 -10.03 -1.19 -5.54
N GLU A 263 -8.80 -0.98 -5.05
CA GLU A 263 -7.67 -0.54 -5.88
C GLU A 263 -7.33 -1.53 -7.02
N PRO A 264 -7.04 -2.83 -6.75
CA PRO A 264 -6.75 -3.82 -7.79
C PRO A 264 -7.96 -4.23 -8.64
N VAL A 265 -9.18 -3.82 -8.27
CA VAL A 265 -10.39 -4.02 -9.09
C VAL A 265 -10.61 -2.84 -10.03
N LEU A 266 -10.46 -1.60 -9.54
CA LEU A 266 -10.67 -0.38 -10.32
C LEU A 266 -9.52 -0.10 -11.29
N GLY A 267 -8.28 -0.42 -10.92
CA GLY A 267 -7.10 -0.19 -11.76
C GLY A 267 -7.20 -0.82 -13.17
N PRO A 268 -7.50 -2.12 -13.30
CA PRO A 268 -7.80 -2.74 -14.60
C PRO A 268 -8.92 -2.02 -15.36
N VAL A 269 -10.00 -1.63 -14.68
CA VAL A 269 -11.17 -0.97 -15.28
C VAL A 269 -10.83 0.39 -15.87
N TRP A 270 -10.05 1.23 -15.16
CA TRP A 270 -9.62 2.53 -15.70
C TRP A 270 -8.78 2.40 -16.97
N VAL A 271 -7.86 1.43 -17.02
CA VAL A 271 -6.93 1.29 -18.14
C VAL A 271 -7.61 0.63 -19.34
N TRP A 272 -8.54 -0.30 -19.10
CA TRP A 272 -9.43 -0.80 -20.13
C TRP A 272 -10.31 0.33 -20.73
N LEU A 273 -10.97 1.14 -19.90
CA LEU A 273 -11.83 2.23 -20.36
C LEU A 273 -11.08 3.36 -21.09
N LEU A 274 -9.85 3.68 -20.67
CA LEU A 274 -9.10 4.84 -21.18
C LEU A 274 -8.07 4.50 -22.26
N HIS A 275 -7.57 3.26 -22.29
CA HIS A 275 -6.49 2.82 -23.18
C HIS A 275 -6.80 1.51 -23.93
N ASN A 276 -7.97 0.90 -23.74
CA ASN A 276 -8.36 -0.40 -24.29
C ASN A 276 -7.39 -1.55 -23.94
N GLU A 277 -6.66 -1.45 -22.82
CA GLU A 277 -5.79 -2.53 -22.34
C GLU A 277 -6.63 -3.69 -21.81
N VAL A 278 -6.65 -4.80 -22.56
CA VAL A 278 -7.33 -6.04 -22.16
C VAL A 278 -6.31 -6.97 -21.47
N PRO A 279 -6.47 -7.30 -20.19
CA PRO A 279 -5.58 -8.26 -19.51
C PRO A 279 -5.70 -9.67 -20.11
N THR A 280 -4.63 -10.46 -20.06
CA THR A 280 -4.67 -11.83 -20.59
C THR A 280 -5.67 -12.70 -19.83
N GLN A 281 -6.18 -13.77 -20.46
CA GLN A 281 -7.10 -14.70 -19.81
C GLN A 281 -6.54 -15.28 -18.49
N ARG A 282 -5.22 -15.57 -18.41
CA ARG A 282 -4.62 -16.08 -17.17
C ARG A 282 -4.42 -14.99 -16.12
N THR A 283 -4.20 -13.73 -16.51
CA THR A 283 -4.23 -12.59 -15.59
C THR A 283 -5.63 -12.41 -14.99
N ILE A 284 -6.70 -12.57 -15.78
CA ILE A 284 -8.09 -12.54 -15.30
C ILE A 284 -8.39 -13.72 -14.36
N ILE A 285 -8.03 -14.95 -14.75
CA ILE A 285 -8.28 -16.16 -13.95
C ILE A 285 -7.48 -16.12 -12.63
N GLY A 286 -6.16 -15.95 -12.70
CA GLY A 286 -5.29 -15.93 -11.52
C GLY A 286 -5.57 -14.75 -10.61
N GLY A 287 -5.85 -13.57 -11.18
CA GLY A 287 -6.27 -12.40 -10.42
C GLY A 287 -7.63 -12.58 -9.74
N GLY A 288 -8.60 -13.19 -10.42
CA GLY A 288 -9.89 -13.56 -9.83
C GLY A 288 -9.73 -14.52 -8.65
N ILE A 289 -8.86 -15.54 -8.78
CA ILE A 289 -8.52 -16.47 -7.70
C ILE A 289 -7.93 -15.71 -6.50
N ILE A 290 -6.97 -14.78 -6.72
CA ILE A 290 -6.36 -13.98 -5.65
C ILE A 290 -7.42 -13.09 -4.97
N LEU A 291 -8.23 -12.36 -5.74
CA LEU A 291 -9.26 -11.46 -5.21
C LEU A 291 -10.34 -12.23 -4.42
N CYS A 292 -10.84 -13.35 -4.93
CA CYS A 292 -11.82 -14.17 -4.22
C CYS A 292 -11.26 -14.75 -2.91
N ALA A 293 -10.02 -15.26 -2.92
CA ALA A 293 -9.35 -15.75 -1.72
C ALA A 293 -9.13 -14.63 -0.67
N LEU A 294 -8.71 -13.45 -1.13
CA LEU A 294 -8.50 -12.28 -0.28
C LEU A 294 -9.80 -11.76 0.34
N LEU A 295 -10.85 -11.58 -0.48
CA LEU A 295 -12.18 -11.13 -0.02
C LEU A 295 -12.79 -12.11 0.98
N PHE A 296 -12.69 -13.42 0.73
CA PHE A 296 -13.15 -14.45 1.65
C PHE A 296 -12.37 -14.40 2.98
N HIS A 297 -11.03 -14.34 2.91
CA HIS A 297 -10.18 -14.31 4.09
C HIS A 297 -10.39 -13.06 4.97
N LEU A 298 -10.42 -11.88 4.35
CA LEU A 298 -10.65 -10.62 5.04
C LEU A 298 -12.08 -10.51 5.56
N GLY A 299 -13.08 -11.00 4.82
CA GLY A 299 -14.48 -11.05 5.26
C GLY A 299 -14.68 -11.97 6.46
N TRP A 300 -14.01 -13.12 6.49
CA TRP A 300 -14.00 -14.03 7.64
C TRP A 300 -13.35 -13.38 8.88
N GLU A 301 -12.17 -12.79 8.72
CA GLU A 301 -11.44 -12.15 9.82
C GLU A 301 -12.18 -10.88 10.32
N TYR A 302 -12.84 -10.11 9.45
CA TYR A 302 -13.73 -9.01 9.87
C TYR A 302 -14.92 -9.50 10.70
N ARG A 303 -15.62 -10.58 10.28
CA ARG A 303 -16.71 -11.19 11.07
C ARG A 303 -16.21 -11.64 12.44
N ARG A 304 -15.03 -12.27 12.50
CA ARG A 304 -14.38 -12.72 13.73
C ARG A 304 -14.03 -11.58 14.67
N GLN A 305 -13.44 -10.49 14.15
CA GLN A 305 -13.12 -9.29 14.93
C GLN A 305 -14.39 -8.64 15.49
N ARG A 306 -15.44 -8.49 14.67
CA ARG A 306 -16.74 -7.94 15.11
C ARG A 306 -17.38 -8.79 16.21
N ALA A 307 -17.37 -10.12 16.07
CA ALA A 307 -17.89 -11.05 17.08
C ALA A 307 -17.09 -11.05 18.39
N ALA A 308 -15.79 -10.74 18.34
CA ALA A 308 -14.97 -10.53 19.53
C ALA A 308 -15.28 -9.19 20.21
N SER A 309 -15.50 -8.11 19.44
CA SER A 309 -15.89 -6.80 19.98
C SER A 309 -17.23 -6.86 20.73
N THR A 310 -18.21 -7.62 20.23
CA THR A 310 -19.49 -7.85 20.92
C THR A 310 -19.42 -8.84 22.08
N ARG A 311 -18.23 -9.36 22.42
CA ARG A 311 -18.01 -10.35 23.49
C ARG A 311 -17.16 -9.82 24.66
N LYS A 312 -16.86 -8.52 24.73
CA LYS A 312 -16.40 -7.92 26.00
C LYS A 312 -17.52 -8.11 27.04
N PRO A 313 -17.30 -8.79 28.17
CA PRO A 313 -18.26 -8.77 29.26
C PRO A 313 -18.34 -7.36 29.85
N VAL A 314 -19.54 -6.98 30.32
CA VAL A 314 -19.68 -5.84 31.22
C VAL A 314 -19.22 -6.31 32.60
N VAL A 315 -18.15 -5.69 33.10
CA VAL A 315 -17.55 -5.87 34.43
C VAL A 315 -17.08 -4.50 34.89
#